data_AF-A0A4Y2S847-F1
#
_entry.id   AF-A0A4Y2S847-F1
#
_cell.length_a   1.000
_cell.length_b   1.000
_cell.length_c   1.000
_cell.angle_alpha   90.00
_cell.angle_beta   90.00
_cell.angle_gamma   90.00
#
_symmetry.space_group_name_H-M   'P 1'
#
loop_
_entity.id
_entity.type
_entity.pdbx_description
1 polymer ?
#
loop_
_entity_poly.entity_id
_entity_poly.type
_entity_poly.pdbx_seq_one_letter_code
_entity_poly.pdbx_strand_id
1 'polypeptide(L)'
;MLSRPTNLNEDVPCDIFAVSVDFQVRKSKDIRQEQLKDDELKKIIDCFENSSKDENFANWTSRGYLMDQGILYRYSPELETEEAQLVVPFQERERESVTTVP
;
A
#
# COMPACT_ATOMS: atom_id res chain seq x y z
N MET A 1 8.67 -30.74 28.82
CA MET A 1 8.96 -30.91 27.38
C MET A 1 7.65 -30.94 26.64
N LEU A 2 7.38 -29.96 25.78
CA LEU A 2 6.18 -29.90 24.95
C LEU A 2 6.63 -29.89 23.49
N SER A 3 6.38 -31.00 22.80
CA SER A 3 6.73 -31.23 21.40
C SER A 3 5.83 -30.38 20.50
N ARG A 4 6.41 -29.69 19.51
CA ARG A 4 5.63 -29.03 18.44
C ARG A 4 5.10 -30.09 17.48
N PRO A 5 3.84 -30.00 17.01
CA PRO A 5 3.39 -30.84 15.92
C PRO A 5 4.06 -30.38 14.61
N THR A 6 4.65 -31.34 13.89
CA THR A 6 5.14 -31.16 12.52
C THR A 6 3.94 -30.94 11.62
N ASN A 7 3.60 -29.69 11.34
CA ASN A 7 2.68 -29.38 10.25
C ASN A 7 3.48 -29.47 8.96
N LEU A 8 3.47 -30.67 8.38
CA LEU A 8 3.86 -30.94 7.01
C LEU A 8 2.75 -30.38 6.11
N ASN A 9 2.66 -29.05 6.00
CA ASN A 9 1.91 -28.47 4.90
C ASN A 9 2.86 -28.48 3.70
N GLU A 10 2.46 -29.30 2.74
CA GLU A 10 3.05 -29.46 1.43
C GLU A 10 3.33 -28.08 0.83
N ASP A 11 4.52 -27.97 0.26
CA ASP A 11 5.01 -26.83 -0.52
C ASP A 11 4.08 -26.65 -1.71
N VAL A 12 2.92 -26.03 -1.47
CA VAL A 12 2.12 -25.44 -2.53
C VAL A 12 2.90 -24.18 -2.89
N PRO A 13 3.51 -24.10 -4.08
CA PRO A 13 3.94 -22.81 -4.58
C PRO A 13 2.63 -22.03 -4.72
N CYS A 14 2.36 -21.16 -3.74
CA CYS A 14 1.52 -20.02 -4.00
C CYS A 14 2.29 -19.25 -5.06
N ASP A 15 2.02 -19.57 -6.33
CA ASP A 15 2.27 -18.67 -7.45
C ASP A 15 1.44 -17.43 -7.12
N ILE A 16 2.01 -16.57 -6.30
CA ILE A 16 1.63 -15.17 -6.19
C ILE A 16 1.99 -14.65 -7.57
N PHE A 17 1.06 -14.81 -8.50
CA PHE A 17 1.12 -14.12 -9.77
C PHE A 17 1.29 -12.67 -9.39
N ALA A 18 2.49 -12.13 -9.61
CA ALA A 18 2.71 -10.71 -9.62
C ALA A 18 1.86 -10.19 -10.78
N VAL A 19 0.58 -9.93 -10.49
CA VAL A 19 -0.34 -9.28 -11.40
C VAL A 19 0.25 -7.90 -11.56
N SER A 20 1.05 -7.76 -12.61
CA SER A 20 1.53 -6.49 -13.10
C SER A 20 0.29 -5.83 -13.67
N VAL A 21 -0.47 -5.17 -12.81
CA VAL A 21 -1.55 -4.30 -13.27
C VAL A 21 -0.85 -3.29 -14.14
N ASP A 22 -1.12 -3.33 -15.45
CA ASP A 22 -0.73 -2.31 -16.41
C ASP A 22 -1.41 -1.03 -15.93
N PHE A 23 -0.75 -0.36 -14.99
CA PHE A 23 -1.14 0.93 -14.50
C PHE A 23 -0.89 1.83 -15.70
N GLN A 24 -1.93 2.06 -16.52
CA GLN A 24 -1.92 3.10 -17.54
C GLN A 24 -1.16 4.26 -16.93
N VAL A 25 -0.06 4.70 -17.54
CA VAL A 25 0.88 5.66 -16.95
C VAL A 25 0.10 6.90 -16.49
N ARG A 26 -0.40 6.85 -15.24
CA ARG A 26 -1.29 7.87 -14.72
C ARG A 26 -0.42 9.03 -14.35
N LYS A 27 -0.84 10.22 -14.72
CA LYS A 27 -0.08 11.41 -14.38
C LYS A 27 -0.06 11.52 -12.85
N SER A 28 1.07 11.95 -12.30
CA SER A 28 1.24 12.14 -10.85
C SER A 28 0.12 12.97 -10.21
N LYS A 29 -0.39 13.96 -10.95
CA LYS A 29 -1.53 14.79 -10.54
C LYS A 29 -2.83 13.99 -10.39
N ASP A 30 -3.08 13.03 -11.28
CA ASP A 30 -4.29 12.21 -11.24
C ASP A 30 -4.22 11.26 -10.04
N ILE A 31 -3.07 10.60 -9.83
CA ILE A 31 -2.81 9.75 -8.66
C ILE A 31 -3.03 10.53 -7.36
N ARG A 32 -2.46 11.73 -7.27
CA ARG A 32 -2.63 12.62 -6.12
C ARG A 32 -4.09 12.95 -5.86
N GLN A 33 -4.84 13.30 -6.89
CA GLN A 33 -6.27 13.62 -6.74
C GLN A 33 -7.08 12.42 -6.25
N GLU A 34 -6.78 11.22 -6.74
CA GLU A 34 -7.46 10.00 -6.30
C GLU A 34 -7.11 9.66 -4.84
N GLN A 35 -5.84 9.77 -4.44
CA GLN A 35 -5.45 9.58 -3.03
C GLN A 35 -6.15 10.56 -2.07
N LEU A 36 -6.37 11.80 -2.50
CA LEU A 36 -7.08 12.81 -1.70
C LEU A 36 -8.58 12.55 -1.54
N LYS A 37 -9.18 11.65 -2.33
CA LYS A 37 -10.58 11.24 -2.15
C LYS A 37 -10.75 10.25 -1.02
N ASP A 38 -9.68 9.55 -0.63
CA ASP A 38 -9.69 8.64 0.51
C ASP A 38 -9.38 9.43 1.79
N ASP A 39 -10.35 9.49 2.71
CA ASP A 39 -10.24 10.28 3.94
C ASP A 39 -9.12 9.80 4.87
N GLU A 40 -8.76 8.51 4.84
CA GLU A 40 -7.64 8.00 5.62
C GLU A 40 -6.31 8.44 4.99
N LEU A 41 -6.16 8.25 3.67
CA LEU A 41 -4.95 8.65 2.97
C LEU A 41 -4.74 10.17 3.02
N LYS A 42 -5.82 10.94 2.90
CA LYS A 42 -5.79 12.39 3.04
C LYS A 42 -5.23 12.83 4.40
N LYS A 43 -5.62 12.18 5.50
CA LYS A 43 -5.08 12.50 6.84
C LYS A 43 -3.58 12.24 6.93
N ILE A 44 -3.12 11.13 6.34
CA ILE A 44 -1.70 10.79 6.29
C ILE A 44 -0.97 11.88 5.48
N ILE A 45 -1.50 12.18 4.30
CA ILE A 45 -0.99 13.21 3.41
C ILE A 45 -0.86 14.57 4.10
N ASP A 46 -1.93 15.04 4.74
CA ASP A 46 -1.96 16.34 5.41
C ASP A 46 -0.91 16.37 6.55
N CYS A 47 -0.67 15.23 7.19
CA CYS A 47 0.38 15.08 8.20
C CYS A 47 1.80 15.18 7.61
N PHE A 48 2.06 14.61 6.44
CA PHE A 48 3.35 14.72 5.75
C PHE A 48 3.61 16.11 5.14
N GLU A 49 2.57 16.81 4.68
CA GLU A 49 2.68 18.18 4.15
C GLU A 49 2.76 19.23 5.25
N ASN A 50 2.30 18.92 6.45
CA ASN A 50 2.50 19.79 7.60
C ASN A 50 3.99 19.85 7.96
N SER A 51 4.49 21.07 8.16
CA SER A 51 5.88 21.30 8.59
C SER A 51 6.24 20.70 9.96
N SER A 52 5.24 20.35 10.78
CA SER A 52 5.45 19.72 12.08
C SER A 52 5.71 18.22 11.93
N LYS A 53 6.94 17.80 12.24
CA LYS A 53 7.30 16.38 12.40
C LYS A 53 6.90 15.89 13.80
N ASP A 54 5.60 15.84 14.05
CA ASP A 54 5.01 15.45 15.32
C ASP A 54 4.97 13.91 15.49
N GLU A 55 4.34 13.45 16.57
CA GLU A 55 4.18 12.02 16.85
C GLU A 55 3.39 11.30 15.75
N ASN A 56 2.43 11.97 15.11
CA ASN A 56 1.66 11.40 14.01
C ASN A 56 2.57 11.13 12.81
N PHE A 57 3.45 12.07 12.47
CA PHE A 57 4.44 11.89 11.41
C PHE A 57 5.33 10.67 11.68
N ALA A 58 5.85 10.57 12.92
CA ALA A 58 6.68 9.44 13.33
C ALA A 58 5.91 8.10 13.28
N ASN A 59 4.64 8.10 13.71
CA ASN A 59 3.76 6.93 13.69
C ASN A 59 3.50 6.44 12.25
N TRP A 60 3.12 7.35 11.35
CA TRP A 60 2.88 7.00 9.94
C TRP A 60 4.15 6.52 9.24
N THR A 61 5.29 7.17 9.48
CA THR A 61 6.59 6.73 8.96
C THR A 61 6.95 5.33 9.47
N SER A 62 6.72 5.06 10.76
CA SER A 62 6.98 3.74 11.37
C SER A 62 6.07 2.63 10.82
N ARG A 63 4.89 2.98 10.31
CA ARG A 63 3.98 2.08 9.58
C ARG A 63 4.39 1.85 8.11
N GLY A 64 5.50 2.46 7.69
CA GLY A 64 6.09 2.31 6.37
C GLY A 64 5.60 3.33 5.34
N TYR A 65 4.87 4.38 5.72
CA TYR A 65 4.43 5.40 4.78
C TYR A 65 5.56 6.38 4.42
N LEU A 66 5.59 6.78 3.16
CA LEU A 66 6.55 7.71 2.58
C LEU A 66 5.83 8.67 1.64
N MET A 67 6.27 9.92 1.57
CA MET A 67 5.82 10.87 0.57
C MET A 67 6.95 11.21 -0.41
N ASP A 68 6.70 11.05 -1.71
CA ASP A 68 7.61 11.46 -2.77
C ASP A 68 6.85 12.27 -3.83
N GLN A 69 7.35 13.47 -4.13
CA GLN A 69 6.76 14.41 -5.09
C GLN A 69 5.24 14.66 -4.92
N GLY A 70 4.75 14.59 -3.68
CA GLY A 70 3.33 14.76 -3.34
C GLY A 70 2.47 13.49 -3.47
N ILE A 71 3.05 12.38 -3.90
CA ILE A 71 2.39 11.06 -3.95
C ILE A 71 2.74 10.27 -2.69
N LEU A 72 1.74 9.57 -2.14
CA LEU A 72 1.93 8.69 -0.98
C LEU A 72 2.29 7.27 -1.44
N TYR A 73 3.34 6.73 -0.83
CA TYR A 73 3.84 5.37 -1.00
C TYR A 73 3.88 4.64 0.34
N ARG A 74 3.96 3.31 0.30
CA ARG A 74 4.10 2.46 1.49
C ARG A 74 5.02 1.28 1.24
N TYR A 75 5.91 1.00 2.19
CA TYR A 75 6.68 -0.24 2.21
C TYR A 75 5.79 -1.41 2.59
N SER A 76 5.87 -2.49 1.81
CA SER A 76 5.13 -3.72 2.09
C SER A 76 5.85 -4.53 3.17
N PRO A 77 5.23 -4.77 4.35
CA PRO A 77 5.88 -5.54 5.42
C PRO A 77 6.06 -7.03 5.06
N GLU A 78 5.35 -7.48 4.03
CA GLU A 78 5.35 -8.86 3.54
C GLU A 78 6.46 -9.13 2.51
N LEU A 79 7.04 -8.06 1.94
CA LEU A 79 8.10 -8.17 0.96
C LEU A 79 9.40 -7.73 1.61
N GLU A 80 10.43 -8.57 1.60
CA GLU A 80 11.81 -8.19 1.97
C GLU A 80 12.46 -7.31 0.89
N THR A 81 11.70 -6.37 0.32
CA THR A 81 12.18 -5.44 -0.70
C THR A 81 12.24 -4.04 -0.12
N GLU A 82 13.34 -3.34 -0.33
CA GLU A 82 13.51 -1.93 0.07
C GLU A 82 12.75 -0.95 -0.84
N GLU A 83 11.78 -1.44 -1.62
CA GLU A 83 11.03 -0.65 -2.58
C GLU A 83 9.65 -0.28 -2.03
N ALA A 84 9.33 1.02 -2.07
CA ALA A 84 8.03 1.53 -1.67
C ALA A 84 7.01 1.36 -2.81
N GLN A 85 5.80 0.90 -2.47
CA GLN A 85 4.72 0.69 -3.42
C GLN A 85 3.72 1.85 -3.38
N LEU A 86 3.10 2.12 -4.51
CA LEU A 86 2.08 3.16 -4.60
C LEU A 86 0.87 2.80 -3.74
N VAL A 87 0.39 3.74 -2.92
CA VAL A 87 -0.82 3.52 -2.13
C VAL A 87 -2.05 3.79 -3.01
N VAL A 88 -2.75 2.70 -3.37
CA VAL A 88 -4.01 2.76 -4.13
C VAL A 88 -5.17 3.10 -3.17
N PRO A 89 -5.93 4.19 -3.42
CA PRO A 89 -7.09 4.55 -2.59
C PRO A 89 -8.17 3.48 -2.60
N PHE A 90 -8.95 3.39 -1.51
CA PHE A 90 -9.95 2.34 -1.34
C PHE A 90 -10.93 2.21 -2.51
N GLN A 91 -11.40 3.34 -3.04
CA GLN A 91 -12.38 3.44 -4.12
C GLN A 91 -11.88 2.80 -5.42
N GLU A 92 -10.57 2.81 -5.66
CA GLU A 92 -9.98 2.17 -6.83
C GLU A 92 -9.86 0.66 -6.64
N ARG A 93 -9.49 0.22 -5.42
CA ARG A 93 -9.46 -1.20 -5.07
C ARG A 93 -10.84 -1.86 -5.20
N GLU A 94 -11.90 -1.13 -4.87
CA GLU A 94 -13.28 -1.61 -5.09
C GLU A 94 -13.64 -1.68 -6.57
N ARG A 95 -13.19 -0.72 -7.38
CA ARG A 95 -13.49 -0.70 -8.81
C ARG A 95 -12.84 -1.85 -9.57
N GLU A 96 -11.64 -2.26 -9.17
CA GLU A 96 -10.91 -3.38 -9.77
C GLU A 96 -11.53 -4.75 -9.40
N SER A 97 -12.11 -4.86 -8.20
CA SER A 97 -12.78 -6.10 -7.75
C SER A 97 -14.20 -6.28 -8.33
N VAL A 98 -14.81 -5.23 -8.88
CA VAL A 98 -16.15 -5.29 -9.50
C VAL A 98 -16.13 -5.81 -10.95
N THR A 99 -14.96 -6.03 -11.56
CA THR A 99 -14.86 -6.66 -12.90
C THR A 99 -14.62 -8.17 -12.81
N THR A 100 -15.43 -8.89 -12.02
CA THR A 100 -15.70 -10.30 -12.33
C THR A 100 -16.94 -10.32 -13.20
N VAL A 101 -16.70 -10.40 -14.51
CA VAL A 101 -17.73 -10.60 -15.55
C VAL A 101 -18.47 -11.94 -15.32
N PRO A 102 -19.77 -12.03 -15.71
CA PRO A 102 -20.76 -13.00 -15.24
C PRO A 102 -20.53 -14.46 -15.64
#